data_AF-A0A954IBC3-F1
#
_entry.id   AF-A0A954IBC3-F1
#
_cell.length_a   1.000
_cell.length_b   1.000
_cell.length_c   1.000
_cell.angle_alpha   90.00
_cell.angle_beta   90.00
_cell.angle_gamma   90.00
#
_symmetry.space_group_name_H-M   'P 1'
#
loop_
_entity.id
_entity.type
_entity.pdbx_description
1 polymer ?
#
loop_
_entity_poly.entity_id
_entity_poly.type
_entity_poly.pdbx_seq_one_letter_code
_entity_poly.pdbx_strand_id
1 'polypeptide(L)'
;IGVACETTPLGLTVHVPGDMQATTFSATPYPGLPTDVQAQFMALLATVPGVSRVTDTVFPDRFIHAAELVRMGADIQVQAGTAVIHGVSQLSGAAVMASDLRASAALVLGALAARGRSEILRVYHLDRGYAAFDQTLIQLGADVRRLDEAGRTESVRAGTPFPDAPIADTTIPARNISSGDSLRSPVPAPHLQSLSLDSSENYSGRTQQTHVSTANPPKNLSFENNGPFDDSSEKTDP
;
A
#
# COMPACT_ATOMS: atom_id res chain seq x y z
N ILE A 1 -17.39 5.32 4.12
CA ILE A 1 -16.50 4.95 5.24
C ILE A 1 -16.08 6.12 6.15
N GLY A 2 -16.56 7.36 5.94
CA GLY A 2 -16.20 8.49 6.82
C GLY A 2 -14.90 9.21 6.46
N VAL A 3 -14.28 8.89 5.31
CA VAL A 3 -13.11 9.58 4.77
C VAL A 3 -13.58 10.68 3.81
N ALA A 4 -13.01 11.88 3.94
CA ALA A 4 -13.18 13.00 3.03
C ALA A 4 -11.98 13.09 2.09
N CYS A 5 -12.24 13.34 0.81
CA CYS A 5 -11.20 13.51 -0.19
C CYS A 5 -11.42 14.82 -0.95
N GLU A 6 -10.35 15.59 -1.11
CA GLU A 6 -10.35 16.83 -1.89
C GLU A 6 -9.37 16.69 -3.05
N THR A 7 -9.88 16.82 -4.28
CA THR A 7 -9.04 16.81 -5.47
C THR A 7 -8.42 18.19 -5.65
N THR A 8 -7.10 18.23 -5.77
CA THR A 8 -6.33 19.44 -6.09
C THR A 8 -5.76 19.32 -7.52
N PRO A 9 -5.31 20.41 -8.14
CA PRO A 9 -4.68 20.35 -9.47
C PRO A 9 -3.44 19.43 -9.53
N LEU A 10 -2.80 19.16 -8.38
CA LEU A 10 -1.57 18.37 -8.28
C LEU A 10 -1.79 17.00 -7.63
N GLY A 11 -2.99 16.67 -7.15
CA GLY A 11 -3.22 15.39 -6.49
C GLY A 11 -4.53 15.29 -5.72
N LEU A 12 -4.50 14.48 -4.67
CA LEU A 12 -5.64 14.18 -3.82
C LEU A 12 -5.24 14.35 -2.36
N THR A 13 -5.96 15.19 -1.63
CA THR A 13 -5.80 15.31 -0.18
C THR A 13 -6.86 14.45 0.51
N VAL A 14 -6.44 13.66 1.50
CA VAL A 14 -7.32 12.73 2.22
C VAL A 14 -7.36 13.13 3.69
N HIS A 15 -8.56 13.27 4.24
CA HIS A 15 -8.78 13.63 5.64
C HIS A 15 -9.83 12.73 6.28
N VAL A 16 -9.69 12.50 7.58
CA VAL A 16 -10.64 11.71 8.40
C VAL A 16 -11.27 12.67 9.41
N PRO A 17 -12.39 13.34 9.06
CA PRO A 17 -12.98 14.41 9.88
C PRO A 17 -13.67 13.92 11.17
N GLY A 18 -13.85 12.61 11.32
CA GLY A 18 -14.48 11.98 12.48
C GLY A 18 -14.32 10.46 12.41
N ASP A 19 -15.19 9.73 13.10
CA ASP A 19 -15.10 8.27 13.14
C ASP A 19 -15.33 7.63 11.77
N MET A 20 -14.46 6.68 11.42
CA MET A 20 -14.68 5.84 10.26
C MET A 20 -15.82 4.85 10.51
N GLN A 21 -16.49 4.46 9.42
CA GLN A 21 -17.65 3.57 9.47
C GLN A 21 -17.39 2.31 8.66
N ALA A 22 -17.76 1.17 9.24
CA ALA A 22 -17.76 -0.12 8.55
C ALA A 22 -18.54 -0.05 7.23
N THR A 23 -18.12 -0.84 6.26
CA THR A 23 -18.75 -0.85 4.94
C THR A 23 -18.75 -2.23 4.31
N THR A 24 -19.66 -2.42 3.36
CA THR A 24 -19.67 -3.60 2.49
C THR A 24 -19.40 -3.19 1.06
N PHE A 25 -18.50 -3.89 0.38
CA PHE A 25 -18.30 -3.71 -1.05
C PHE A 25 -17.90 -5.02 -1.74
N SER A 26 -18.07 -5.01 -3.06
CA SER A 26 -17.60 -6.07 -3.94
C SER A 26 -16.63 -5.48 -4.95
N ALA A 27 -15.48 -6.12 -5.14
CA ALA A 27 -14.61 -5.84 -6.28
C ALA A 27 -15.31 -6.30 -7.56
N THR A 28 -15.29 -5.44 -8.57
CA THR A 28 -15.94 -5.66 -9.87
C THR A 28 -15.03 -5.14 -10.99
N PRO A 29 -15.23 -5.58 -12.24
CA PRO A 29 -14.57 -4.97 -13.38
C PRO A 29 -14.77 -3.45 -13.45
N TYR A 30 -13.86 -2.77 -14.14
CA TYR A 30 -13.96 -1.34 -14.42
C TYR A 30 -15.33 -0.98 -15.03
N PRO A 31 -16.01 0.08 -14.58
CA PRO A 31 -15.54 1.19 -13.73
C PRO A 31 -15.72 1.01 -12.21
N GLY A 32 -16.04 -0.20 -11.73
CA GLY A 32 -16.21 -0.44 -10.30
C GLY A 32 -14.89 -0.59 -9.53
N LEU A 33 -14.98 -1.06 -8.28
CA LEU A 33 -13.82 -1.18 -7.40
C LEU A 33 -12.88 -2.30 -7.90
N PRO A 34 -11.60 -1.99 -8.18
CA PRO A 34 -10.69 -3.00 -8.69
C PRO A 34 -10.34 -4.04 -7.62
N THR A 35 -10.14 -5.29 -8.04
CA THR A 35 -9.63 -6.37 -7.16
C THR A 35 -8.35 -5.98 -6.43
N ASP A 36 -7.52 -5.09 -7.00
CA ASP A 36 -6.20 -4.76 -6.49
C ASP A 36 -6.16 -3.91 -5.21
N VAL A 37 -7.29 -3.31 -4.82
CA VAL A 37 -7.39 -2.49 -3.59
C VAL A 37 -8.04 -3.26 -2.44
N GLN A 38 -8.52 -4.48 -2.69
CA GLN A 38 -9.33 -5.24 -1.74
C GLN A 38 -8.59 -5.52 -0.42
N ALA A 39 -7.28 -5.81 -0.50
CA ALA A 39 -6.45 -6.21 0.61
C ALA A 39 -6.13 -5.01 1.52
N GLN A 40 -5.85 -3.87 0.90
CA GLN A 40 -5.58 -2.62 1.61
C GLN A 40 -6.84 -2.13 2.32
N PHE A 41 -8.02 -2.24 1.68
CA PHE A 41 -9.29 -1.97 2.35
C PHE A 41 -9.56 -2.97 3.49
N MET A 42 -9.23 -4.24 3.33
CA MET A 42 -9.37 -5.21 4.42
C MET A 42 -8.53 -4.83 5.63
N ALA A 43 -7.26 -4.44 5.44
CA ALA A 43 -6.40 -3.98 6.52
C ALA A 43 -6.95 -2.72 7.22
N LEU A 44 -7.48 -1.76 6.45
CA LEU A 44 -8.16 -0.59 7.00
C LEU A 44 -9.38 -0.98 7.84
N LEU A 45 -10.27 -1.81 7.26
CA LEU A 45 -11.54 -2.18 7.88
C LEU A 45 -11.35 -3.07 9.11
N ALA A 46 -10.20 -3.74 9.24
CA ALA A 46 -9.86 -4.51 10.44
C ALA A 46 -9.81 -3.64 11.71
N THR A 47 -9.61 -2.32 11.59
CA THR A 47 -9.59 -1.38 12.73
C THR A 47 -10.78 -0.42 12.75
N VAL A 48 -11.73 -0.55 11.80
CA VAL A 48 -12.90 0.35 11.71
C VAL A 48 -14.07 -0.27 12.47
N PRO A 49 -14.64 0.39 13.50
CA PRO A 49 -15.73 -0.17 14.29
C PRO A 49 -16.92 -0.66 13.47
N GLY A 50 -17.42 -1.85 13.81
CA GLY A 50 -18.58 -2.48 13.17
C GLY A 50 -18.22 -3.71 12.34
N VAL A 51 -19.17 -4.16 11.51
CA VAL A 51 -19.02 -5.34 10.65
C VAL A 51 -18.93 -4.92 9.20
N SER A 52 -17.83 -5.25 8.56
CA SER A 52 -17.57 -4.99 7.15
C SER A 52 -17.58 -6.28 6.33
N ARG A 53 -17.87 -6.17 5.03
CA ARG A 53 -17.78 -7.30 4.10
C ARG A 53 -17.07 -6.90 2.82
N VAL A 54 -16.05 -7.66 2.45
CA VAL A 54 -15.29 -7.46 1.21
C VAL A 54 -15.45 -8.70 0.36
N THR A 55 -16.05 -8.56 -0.82
CA THR A 55 -16.21 -9.68 -1.76
C THR A 55 -15.34 -9.47 -2.99
N ASP A 56 -14.63 -10.50 -3.43
CA ASP A 56 -13.93 -10.48 -4.71
C ASP A 56 -14.49 -11.59 -5.61
N THR A 57 -15.24 -11.18 -6.64
CA THR A 57 -15.82 -12.12 -7.62
C THR A 57 -14.87 -12.45 -8.76
N VAL A 58 -13.77 -11.70 -8.90
CA VAL A 58 -12.78 -11.88 -9.97
C VAL A 58 -11.71 -12.87 -9.53
N PHE A 59 -11.24 -12.75 -8.28
CA PHE A 59 -10.23 -13.65 -7.69
C PHE A 59 -10.68 -14.11 -6.29
N PRO A 60 -11.64 -15.05 -6.19
CA PRO A 60 -12.23 -15.46 -4.92
C PRO A 60 -11.25 -16.14 -3.95
N ASP A 61 -10.12 -16.65 -4.45
CA ASP A 61 -9.08 -17.29 -3.62
C ASP A 61 -8.01 -16.30 -3.12
N ARG A 62 -8.11 -15.01 -3.46
CA ARG A 62 -7.08 -13.98 -3.21
C ARG A 62 -7.21 -13.30 -1.84
N PHE A 63 -7.30 -14.12 -0.80
CA PHE A 63 -7.47 -13.68 0.60
C PHE A 63 -6.38 -14.18 1.56
N ILE A 64 -5.23 -14.61 1.02
CA ILE A 64 -4.11 -15.16 1.81
C ILE A 64 -3.65 -14.22 2.94
N HIS A 65 -3.66 -12.90 2.68
CA HIS A 65 -3.31 -11.87 3.65
C HIS A 65 -4.21 -11.82 4.88
N ALA A 66 -5.45 -12.34 4.81
CA ALA A 66 -6.36 -12.35 5.94
C ALA A 66 -5.78 -13.15 7.12
N ALA A 67 -5.13 -14.29 6.87
CA ALA A 67 -4.52 -15.10 7.92
C ALA A 67 -3.38 -14.35 8.64
N GLU A 68 -2.60 -13.56 7.90
CA GLU A 68 -1.52 -12.75 8.47
C GLU A 68 -2.07 -11.55 9.26
N LEU A 69 -3.16 -10.92 8.80
CA LEU A 69 -3.87 -9.91 9.60
C LEU A 69 -4.47 -10.51 10.87
N VAL A 70 -5.01 -11.73 10.82
CA VAL A 70 -5.48 -12.47 12.01
C VAL A 70 -4.33 -12.77 12.98
N ARG A 71 -3.11 -13.06 12.48
CA ARG A 71 -1.90 -13.16 13.34
C ARG A 71 -1.57 -11.84 14.04
N MET A 72 -1.97 -10.71 13.46
CA MET A 72 -1.88 -9.38 14.06
C MET A 72 -3.10 -9.05 14.94
N GLY A 73 -3.97 -10.02 15.24
CA GLY A 73 -5.13 -9.82 16.12
C GLY A 73 -6.38 -9.28 15.44
N ALA A 74 -6.45 -9.24 14.10
CA ALA A 74 -7.68 -8.92 13.40
C ALA A 74 -8.73 -10.04 13.56
N ASP A 75 -10.02 -9.68 13.55
CA ASP A 75 -11.14 -10.63 13.49
C ASP A 75 -11.69 -10.67 12.05
N ILE A 76 -11.22 -11.66 11.29
CA ILE A 76 -11.53 -11.82 9.86
C ILE A 76 -11.88 -13.28 9.57
N GLN A 77 -13.02 -13.48 8.92
CA GLN A 77 -13.45 -14.78 8.44
C GLN A 77 -13.63 -14.73 6.92
N VAL A 78 -12.99 -15.66 6.21
CA VAL A 78 -13.09 -15.74 4.75
C VAL A 78 -13.90 -16.96 4.36
N GLN A 79 -14.93 -16.75 3.53
CA GLN A 79 -15.77 -17.81 3.00
C GLN A 79 -16.16 -17.49 1.56
N ALA A 80 -15.86 -18.41 0.63
CA ALA A 80 -16.31 -18.38 -0.76
C ALA A 80 -16.08 -17.03 -1.48
N GLY A 81 -14.88 -16.45 -1.35
CA GLY A 81 -14.53 -15.17 -1.98
C GLY A 81 -15.07 -13.93 -1.26
N THR A 82 -15.67 -14.10 -0.08
CA THR A 82 -16.09 -13.00 0.79
C THR A 82 -15.35 -13.05 2.12
N ALA A 83 -14.76 -11.93 2.52
CA ALA A 83 -14.27 -11.71 3.87
C ALA A 83 -15.30 -10.94 4.70
N VAL A 84 -15.65 -11.47 5.87
CA VAL A 84 -16.40 -10.79 6.93
C VAL A 84 -15.38 -10.31 7.96
N ILE A 85 -15.40 -9.02 8.26
CA ILE A 85 -14.39 -8.35 9.08
C ILE A 85 -15.11 -7.67 10.23
N HIS A 86 -14.79 -8.06 11.45
CA HIS A 86 -15.22 -7.37 12.66
C HIS A 86 -14.10 -6.42 13.09
N GLY A 87 -14.37 -5.12 13.05
CA GLY A 87 -13.38 -4.12 13.41
C GLY A 87 -12.95 -4.25 14.87
N VAL A 88 -11.65 -4.44 15.10
CA VAL A 88 -11.04 -4.46 16.43
C VAL A 88 -10.54 -3.08 16.82
N SER A 89 -10.41 -2.81 18.12
CA SER A 89 -9.92 -1.50 18.59
C SER A 89 -8.47 -1.23 18.20
N GLN A 90 -7.64 -2.28 18.15
CA GLN A 90 -6.22 -2.16 17.84
C GLN A 90 -5.65 -3.51 17.38
N LEU A 91 -4.77 -3.49 16.37
CA LEU A 91 -3.96 -4.63 15.98
C LEU A 91 -2.75 -4.78 16.92
N SER A 92 -2.18 -5.96 16.99
CA SER A 92 -0.97 -6.27 17.76
C SER A 92 0.21 -6.54 16.84
N GLY A 93 1.39 -6.08 17.25
CA GLY A 93 2.63 -6.30 16.54
C GLY A 93 2.94 -7.79 16.44
N ALA A 94 3.30 -8.24 15.23
CA ALA A 94 3.61 -9.64 14.96
C ALA A 94 4.64 -9.77 13.83
N ALA A 95 5.31 -10.93 13.77
CA ALA A 95 6.05 -11.34 12.60
C ALA A 95 5.09 -11.96 11.58
N VAL A 96 4.99 -11.35 10.39
CA VAL A 96 4.06 -11.72 9.32
C VAL A 96 4.76 -11.91 7.99
N MET A 97 4.18 -12.74 7.12
CA MET A 97 4.79 -13.10 5.83
C MET A 97 4.03 -12.49 4.64
N ALA A 98 4.73 -11.68 3.83
CA ALA A 98 4.19 -11.21 2.57
C ALA A 98 4.06 -12.37 1.54
N SER A 99 2.85 -12.55 0.99
CA SER A 99 2.56 -13.56 -0.05
C SER A 99 2.61 -13.02 -1.48
N ASP A 100 2.26 -11.74 -1.67
CA ASP A 100 2.17 -11.09 -2.96
C ASP A 100 2.24 -9.55 -2.83
N LEU A 101 2.16 -8.86 -3.97
CA LEU A 101 2.29 -7.40 -4.04
C LEU A 101 1.18 -6.65 -3.26
N ARG A 102 -0.08 -7.07 -3.36
CA ARG A 102 -1.19 -6.35 -2.69
C ARG A 102 -1.32 -6.77 -1.23
N ALA A 103 -1.08 -8.06 -0.95
CA ALA A 103 -0.99 -8.58 0.41
C ALA A 103 0.12 -7.87 1.20
N SER A 104 1.30 -7.67 0.62
CA SER A 104 2.40 -6.96 1.31
C SER A 104 2.03 -5.53 1.68
N ALA A 105 1.40 -4.77 0.78
CA ALA A 105 0.92 -3.43 1.08
C ALA A 105 -0.13 -3.43 2.21
N ALA A 106 -1.06 -4.40 2.21
CA ALA A 106 -2.04 -4.56 3.28
C ALA A 106 -1.39 -4.83 4.65
N LEU A 107 -0.36 -5.69 4.69
CA LEU A 107 0.36 -5.97 5.94
C LEU A 107 1.16 -4.78 6.43
N VAL A 108 1.70 -3.94 5.54
CA VAL A 108 2.31 -2.68 5.94
C VAL A 108 1.29 -1.75 6.61
N LEU A 109 0.10 -1.60 6.02
CA LEU A 109 -0.97 -0.80 6.63
C LEU A 109 -1.39 -1.37 8.00
N GLY A 110 -1.51 -2.69 8.12
CA GLY A 110 -1.78 -3.36 9.39
C GLY A 110 -0.68 -3.11 10.43
N ALA A 111 0.59 -3.16 10.03
CA ALA A 111 1.73 -2.93 10.90
C ALA A 111 1.82 -1.48 11.41
N LEU A 112 1.47 -0.51 10.56
CA LEU A 112 1.37 0.90 10.94
C LEU A 112 0.27 1.13 11.99
N ALA A 113 -0.83 0.39 11.90
CA ALA A 113 -1.96 0.48 12.84
C ALA A 113 -1.79 -0.39 14.10
N ALA A 114 -0.81 -1.30 14.13
CA ALA A 114 -0.60 -2.24 15.22
C ALA A 114 0.17 -1.63 16.39
N ARG A 115 -0.12 -2.08 17.62
CA ARG A 115 0.67 -1.75 18.81
C ARG A 115 1.80 -2.75 19.00
N GLY A 116 2.98 -2.22 19.27
CA GLY A 116 4.22 -2.98 19.47
C GLY A 116 5.04 -3.09 18.19
N ARG A 117 5.92 -4.10 18.15
CA ARG A 117 6.82 -4.31 17.03
C ARG A 117 6.23 -5.29 16.02
N SER A 118 6.18 -4.89 14.75
CA SER A 118 5.82 -5.77 13.64
C SER A 118 7.03 -6.02 12.74
N GLU A 119 7.15 -7.23 12.23
CA GLU A 119 8.16 -7.57 11.22
C GLU A 119 7.48 -8.21 10.01
N ILE A 120 7.61 -7.58 8.85
CA ILE A 120 7.09 -8.09 7.59
C ILE A 120 8.23 -8.77 6.84
N LEU A 121 8.10 -10.08 6.66
CA LEU A 121 9.06 -10.92 5.97
C LEU A 121 8.74 -10.98 4.47
N ARG A 122 9.76 -11.27 3.64
CA ARG A 122 9.64 -11.47 2.17
C ARG A 122 9.18 -10.22 1.41
N VAL A 123 9.72 -9.07 1.78
CA VAL A 123 9.34 -7.76 1.21
C VAL A 123 9.73 -7.59 -0.27
N TYR A 124 10.46 -8.53 -0.87
CA TYR A 124 10.68 -8.55 -2.32
C TYR A 124 9.36 -8.57 -3.12
N HIS A 125 8.26 -9.07 -2.54
CA HIS A 125 6.93 -8.97 -3.16
C HIS A 125 6.43 -7.53 -3.26
N LEU A 126 6.74 -6.70 -2.25
CA LEU A 126 6.43 -5.27 -2.20
C LEU A 126 7.31 -4.49 -3.18
N ASP A 127 8.61 -4.78 -3.17
CA ASP A 127 9.63 -4.08 -3.99
C ASP A 127 9.37 -4.22 -5.50
N ARG A 128 8.63 -5.25 -5.91
CA ARG A 128 8.23 -5.47 -7.31
C ARG A 128 7.21 -4.46 -7.84
N GLY A 129 6.50 -3.74 -6.98
CA GLY A 129 5.44 -2.82 -7.41
C GLY A 129 5.37 -1.51 -6.65
N TYR A 130 6.14 -1.35 -5.57
CA TYR A 130 6.28 -0.09 -4.85
C TYR A 130 7.75 0.32 -4.78
N ALA A 131 8.07 1.44 -5.44
CA ALA A 131 9.42 1.99 -5.41
C ALA A 131 9.66 2.72 -4.08
N ALA A 132 10.77 2.40 -3.41
CA ALA A 132 11.22 3.08 -2.18
C ALA A 132 10.12 3.27 -1.12
N PHE A 133 9.25 2.27 -0.96
CA PHE A 133 8.04 2.39 -0.13
C PHE A 133 8.34 2.78 1.31
N ASP A 134 9.39 2.20 1.90
CA ASP A 134 9.87 2.55 3.23
C ASP A 134 10.30 4.01 3.36
N GLN A 135 10.98 4.56 2.36
CA GLN A 135 11.38 5.98 2.37
C GLN A 135 10.16 6.91 2.31
N THR A 136 9.16 6.58 1.50
CA THR A 136 7.89 7.34 1.45
C THR A 136 7.19 7.32 2.81
N LEU A 137 7.15 6.18 3.48
CA LEU A 137 6.53 6.07 4.81
C LEU A 137 7.31 6.86 5.87
N ILE A 138 8.65 6.82 5.84
CA ILE A 138 9.50 7.63 6.73
C ILE A 138 9.23 9.12 6.52
N GLN A 139 9.11 9.57 5.27
CA GLN A 139 8.77 10.97 4.94
C GLN A 139 7.39 11.38 5.45
N LEU A 140 6.45 10.42 5.55
CA LEU A 140 5.13 10.61 6.15
C LEU A 140 5.13 10.49 7.69
N GLY A 141 6.28 10.23 8.31
CA GLY A 141 6.46 10.18 9.76
C GLY A 141 6.35 8.79 10.41
N ALA A 142 6.36 7.70 9.63
CA ALA A 142 6.34 6.35 10.18
C ALA A 142 7.72 5.92 10.73
N ASP A 143 7.75 5.24 11.89
CA ASP A 143 8.94 4.52 12.35
C ASP A 143 9.00 3.14 11.68
N VAL A 144 9.66 3.11 10.53
CA VAL A 144 9.91 1.90 9.74
C VAL A 144 11.40 1.76 9.42
N ARG A 145 11.90 0.54 9.49
CA ARG A 145 13.30 0.21 9.23
C ARG A 145 13.40 -1.01 8.33
N ARG A 146 14.27 -0.95 7.34
CA ARG A 146 14.61 -2.09 6.48
C ARG A 146 15.72 -2.90 7.11
N LEU A 147 15.54 -4.23 7.17
CA LEU A 147 16.47 -5.16 7.80
C LEU A 147 17.15 -6.06 6.78
N ASP A 148 18.44 -6.32 6.99
CA ASP A 148 19.22 -7.31 6.23
C ASP A 148 18.88 -8.75 6.65
N GLU A 149 19.50 -9.75 5.99
CA GLU A 149 19.28 -11.17 6.30
C GLU A 149 19.67 -11.57 7.74
N ALA A 150 20.52 -10.78 8.39
CA ALA A 150 20.96 -10.99 9.78
C ALA A 150 20.13 -10.18 10.79
N GLY A 151 19.05 -9.52 10.35
CA GLY A 151 18.17 -8.72 11.21
C GLY A 151 18.76 -7.37 11.63
N ARG A 152 19.81 -6.89 10.96
CA ARG A 152 20.44 -5.60 11.25
C ARG A 152 19.79 -4.51 10.41
N THR A 153 19.62 -3.33 11.00
CA THR A 153 19.15 -2.14 10.28
C THR A 153 20.13 -1.79 9.16
N GLU A 154 19.64 -1.66 7.93
CA GLU A 154 20.46 -1.14 6.85
C GLU A 154 20.80 0.33 7.10
N SER A 155 22.07 0.70 6.94
CA SER A 155 22.46 2.10 6.84
C SER A 155 21.83 2.67 5.57
N VAL A 156 20.87 3.59 5.73
CA VAL A 156 20.26 4.32 4.61
C VAL A 156 21.38 4.93 3.78
N ARG A 157 21.65 4.38 2.59
CA ARG A 157 22.37 5.14 1.56
C ARG A 157 21.42 6.26 1.18
N ALA A 158 21.78 7.50 1.46
CA ALA A 158 21.01 8.67 1.09
C ALA A 158 20.69 8.59 -0.41
N GLY A 159 19.49 8.10 -0.73
CA GLY A 159 18.90 8.31 -2.03
C GLY A 159 18.72 9.82 -2.17
N THR A 160 19.03 10.36 -3.34
CA THR A 160 18.72 11.75 -3.64
C THR A 160 17.25 12.01 -3.28
N PRO A 161 16.95 13.07 -2.49
CA PRO A 161 15.57 13.44 -2.23
C PRO A 161 14.81 13.55 -3.56
N PHE A 162 13.51 13.25 -3.54
CA PHE A 162 12.64 13.78 -4.59
C PHE A 162 12.89 15.29 -4.67
N PRO A 163 13.07 15.88 -5.87
CA PRO A 163 13.37 17.29 -5.98
C PRO A 163 12.27 18.10 -5.29
N ASP A 164 12.65 18.96 -4.35
CA ASP A 164 11.79 19.96 -3.71
C ASP A 164 11.21 20.88 -4.80
N ALA A 165 10.05 20.52 -5.35
CA ALA A 165 9.27 21.46 -6.13
C ALA A 165 8.63 22.45 -5.15
N PRO A 166 8.97 23.76 -5.20
CA PRO A 166 8.38 24.73 -4.30
C PRO A 166 6.89 24.87 -4.61
N ILE A 167 6.05 24.80 -3.57
CA ILE A 167 4.66 25.23 -3.65
C ILE A 167 4.69 26.76 -3.76
N ALA A 168 4.76 27.26 -5.00
CA ALA A 168 4.70 28.68 -5.27
C ALA A 168 3.26 29.19 -5.05
N ASP A 169 3.08 29.96 -3.99
CA ASP A 169 1.92 30.80 -3.74
C ASP A 169 1.67 31.70 -4.96
N THR A 170 0.70 31.32 -5.79
CA THR A 170 0.30 32.13 -6.95
C THR A 170 -1.20 32.32 -6.89
N THR A 171 -1.60 33.41 -6.24
CA THR A 171 -2.91 34.02 -6.46
C THR A 171 -3.03 34.36 -7.94
N ILE A 172 -3.91 33.68 -8.69
CA ILE A 172 -4.23 34.02 -10.08
C ILE A 172 -5.69 34.47 -10.17
N PRO A 173 -5.98 35.62 -10.82
CA PRO A 173 -7.30 36.23 -10.81
C PRO A 173 -8.30 35.47 -11.68
N ALA A 174 -9.57 35.48 -11.25
CA ALA A 174 -10.68 34.89 -11.97
C ALA A 174 -10.77 35.42 -13.41
N ARG A 175 -10.72 34.52 -14.40
CA ARG A 175 -11.10 34.83 -15.78
C ARG A 175 -12.43 34.16 -16.12
N ASN A 176 -13.36 35.02 -16.54
CA ASN A 176 -14.70 34.71 -17.02
C ASN A 176 -14.71 33.62 -18.08
N ILE A 177 -15.62 32.66 -17.91
CA ILE A 177 -15.98 31.67 -18.90
C ILE A 177 -17.09 32.27 -19.76
N SER A 178 -16.81 32.60 -21.02
CA SER A 178 -17.86 32.87 -22.01
C SER A 178 -17.95 31.71 -23.00
N SER A 179 -19.19 31.36 -23.29
CA SER A 179 -19.70 30.24 -24.07
C SER A 179 -19.14 30.10 -25.50
N GLY A 180 -18.95 28.84 -25.91
CA GLY A 180 -18.93 28.39 -27.31
C GLY A 180 -17.55 28.30 -27.96
N ASP A 181 -17.09 27.09 -28.29
CA ASP A 181 -16.95 26.68 -29.70
C ASP A 181 -16.57 25.19 -29.83
N SER A 182 -16.78 24.68 -31.04
CA SER A 182 -17.04 23.31 -31.45
C SER A 182 -15.81 22.42 -31.69
N LEU A 183 -16.04 21.11 -31.63
CA LEU A 183 -15.42 20.02 -32.42
C LEU A 183 -13.89 20.06 -32.66
N ARG A 184 -13.14 19.19 -31.99
CA ARG A 184 -11.86 18.65 -32.48
C ARG A 184 -11.80 17.12 -32.38
N SER A 185 -11.31 16.52 -33.46
CA SER A 185 -11.16 15.11 -33.80
C SER A 185 -10.19 14.33 -32.89
N PRO A 186 -10.25 12.98 -32.92
CA PRO A 186 -9.41 12.15 -32.04
C PRO A 186 -7.94 12.13 -32.46
N VAL A 187 -7.07 12.13 -31.45
CA VAL A 187 -5.60 12.00 -31.55
C VAL A 187 -5.25 10.54 -31.90
N PRO A 188 -4.33 10.26 -32.85
CA PRO A 188 -3.98 8.89 -33.24
C PRO A 188 -3.06 8.21 -32.22
N ALA A 189 -3.25 6.90 -32.03
CA ALA A 189 -2.44 6.04 -31.16
C ALA A 189 -1.05 5.74 -31.77
N PRO A 190 0.02 5.60 -30.96
CA PRO A 190 1.35 5.28 -31.47
C PRO A 190 1.49 3.79 -31.85
N HIS A 191 2.27 3.57 -32.91
CA HIS A 191 2.52 2.30 -33.59
C HIS A 191 3.20 1.24 -32.70
N LEU A 192 2.65 0.02 -32.69
CA LEU A 192 3.33 -1.19 -32.22
C LEU A 192 4.27 -1.70 -33.31
N GLN A 193 5.58 -1.70 -33.07
CA GLN A 193 6.53 -2.46 -33.89
C GLN A 193 6.47 -3.93 -33.49
N SER A 194 6.09 -4.77 -34.45
CA SER A 194 6.11 -6.23 -34.38
C SER A 194 7.55 -6.74 -34.37
N LEU A 195 7.91 -7.54 -33.35
CA LEU A 195 9.14 -8.33 -33.34
C LEU A 195 8.82 -9.74 -33.87
N SER A 196 9.29 -10.01 -35.08
CA SER A 196 9.31 -11.34 -35.69
C SER A 196 10.39 -12.19 -35.01
N LEU A 197 10.03 -13.40 -34.56
CA LEU A 197 10.96 -14.42 -34.10
C LEU A 197 11.37 -15.26 -35.30
N ASP A 198 12.62 -15.10 -35.75
CA ASP A 198 13.25 -16.04 -36.68
C ASP A 198 14.23 -16.94 -35.93
N SER A 199 14.08 -18.24 -36.17
CA SER A 199 14.86 -19.33 -35.61
C SER A 199 16.12 -19.60 -36.42
N SER A 200 17.28 -19.69 -35.76
CA SER A 200 18.38 -20.66 -35.93
C SER A 200 19.81 -20.07 -35.81
N GLU A 201 20.69 -20.92 -35.28
CA GLU A 201 22.17 -20.91 -35.32
C GLU A 201 23.00 -20.19 -34.21
N ASN A 202 23.50 -21.06 -33.31
CA ASN A 202 24.86 -21.14 -32.74
C ASN A 202 25.82 -19.94 -32.83
N TYR A 203 26.28 -19.47 -31.66
CA TYR A 203 27.63 -18.94 -31.51
C TYR A 203 28.23 -19.25 -30.13
N SER A 204 29.38 -19.91 -30.15
CA SER A 204 30.29 -20.13 -29.02
C SER A 204 31.06 -18.84 -28.73
N GLY A 205 31.09 -18.37 -27.48
CA GLY A 205 31.75 -17.10 -27.16
C GLY A 205 31.76 -16.78 -25.67
N ARG A 206 32.81 -17.25 -25.00
CA ARG A 206 33.39 -16.76 -23.74
C ARG A 206 32.96 -15.33 -23.39
N THR A 207 32.12 -15.17 -22.35
CA THR A 207 31.83 -13.86 -21.76
C THR A 207 32.27 -13.85 -20.31
N GLN A 208 33.02 -12.80 -19.98
CA GLN A 208 33.67 -12.53 -18.71
C GLN A 208 32.66 -12.58 -17.56
N GLN A 209 33.05 -13.21 -16.44
CA GLN A 209 32.39 -13.02 -15.15
C GLN A 209 32.57 -11.56 -14.73
N THR A 210 31.63 -10.70 -15.13
CA THR A 210 31.37 -9.47 -14.40
C THR A 210 30.80 -9.88 -13.06
N HIS A 211 31.61 -9.82 -12.00
CA HIS A 211 31.13 -9.85 -10.63
C HIS A 211 30.22 -8.63 -10.43
N VAL A 212 28.94 -8.76 -10.77
CA VAL A 212 27.91 -7.91 -10.19
C VAL A 212 27.79 -8.38 -8.76
N SER A 213 28.23 -7.54 -7.82
CA SER A 213 27.94 -7.73 -6.40
C SER A 213 26.42 -7.68 -6.24
N THR A 214 25.78 -8.84 -6.33
CA THR A 214 24.39 -9.01 -5.92
C THR A 214 24.40 -8.98 -4.40
N ALA A 215 24.40 -7.78 -3.83
CA ALA A 215 23.87 -7.61 -2.50
C ALA A 215 22.44 -8.14 -2.57
N ASN A 216 22.18 -9.28 -1.91
CA ASN A 216 20.82 -9.80 -1.81
C ASN A 216 19.94 -8.66 -1.29
N PRO A 217 18.82 -8.35 -1.96
CA PRO A 217 17.96 -7.29 -1.49
C PRO A 217 17.51 -7.64 -0.06
N PRO A 218 17.52 -6.66 0.85
CA PRO A 218 17.03 -6.83 2.22
C PRO A 218 15.61 -7.40 2.20
N LYS A 219 15.35 -8.34 3.11
CA LYS A 219 14.18 -9.22 3.02
C LYS A 219 13.01 -8.76 3.87
N ASN A 220 13.23 -7.88 4.85
CA ASN A 220 12.24 -7.59 5.89
C ASN A 220 12.07 -6.09 6.15
N LEU A 221 10.87 -5.70 6.60
CA LEU A 221 10.58 -4.39 7.17
C LEU A 221 10.18 -4.56 8.64
N SER A 222 10.75 -3.74 9.52
CA SER A 222 10.38 -3.67 10.93
C SER A 222 9.68 -2.35 11.21
N PHE A 223 8.58 -2.41 11.96
CA PHE A 223 7.79 -1.27 12.39
C PHE A 223 7.77 -1.24 13.91
N GLU A 224 7.88 -0.06 14.50
CA GLU A 224 7.70 0.14 15.94
C GLU A 224 6.61 1.20 16.15
N ASN A 225 5.50 0.80 16.76
CA ASN A 225 4.44 1.73 17.12
C ASN A 225 4.04 1.51 18.59
N ASN A 226 4.42 2.43 19.45
CA ASN A 226 4.15 2.35 20.88
C ASN A 226 2.75 2.88 21.27
N GLY A 227 1.94 3.29 20.30
CA GLY A 227 0.66 3.95 20.54
C GLY A 227 0.80 5.33 21.19
N PRO A 228 -0.27 6.12 21.26
CA PRO A 228 -0.31 7.26 22.16
C PRO A 228 -0.21 6.78 23.62
N PHE A 229 0.53 7.52 24.45
CA PHE A 229 0.65 7.32 25.89
C PHE A 229 -0.70 7.64 26.54
N ASP A 230 -1.58 6.65 26.68
CA ASP A 230 -2.81 6.79 27.44
C ASP A 230 -2.53 6.48 28.92
N ASP A 231 -2.14 7.54 29.65
CA ASP A 231 -2.15 7.56 31.12
C ASP A 231 -3.47 8.18 31.57
N SER A 232 -4.52 7.37 31.57
CA SER A 232 -5.78 7.72 32.22
C SER A 232 -6.37 6.51 32.94
N SER A 233 -5.65 6.06 33.98
CA SER A 233 -6.21 5.16 34.99
C SER A 233 -5.96 5.67 36.41
N GLU A 234 -6.41 6.88 36.71
CA GLU A 234 -6.70 7.27 38.08
C GLU A 234 -8.23 7.30 38.27
N LYS A 235 -8.78 6.12 38.56
CA LYS A 235 -10.10 6.00 39.18
C LYS A 235 -10.04 6.66 40.55
N THR A 236 -10.63 7.83 40.67
CA THR A 236 -11.16 8.30 41.95
C THR A 236 -12.58 7.76 42.06
N ASP A 237 -12.74 6.72 42.88
CA ASP A 237 -14.07 6.25 43.33
C ASP A 237 -14.65 7.26 44.34
N PRO A 238 -15.99 7.37 44.42
CA PRO A 238 -16.70 8.39 45.23
C PRO A 238 -16.67 8.16 46.74
#